data_AF-A0A950TLQ6-F1
#
_entry.id   AF-A0A950TLQ6-F1
#
_cell.length_a   1.000
_cell.length_b   1.000
_cell.length_c   1.000
_cell.angle_alpha   90.00
_cell.angle_beta   90.00
_cell.angle_gamma   90.00
#
_symmetry.space_group_name_H-M   'P 1'
#
loop_
_entity.id
_entity.type
_entity.pdbx_description
1 polymer ?
#
loop_
_entity_poly.entity_id
_entity_poly.type
_entity_poly.pdbx_seq_one_letter_code
_entity_poly.pdbx_strand_id
1 'polypeptide(L)'
;MAKKKEEIVEQEEAIEPEEEIIDPPDIDSKYRMIILAAQRSKQLQRGANPRVGMDPRKTKPTRIAMKEFEEKKVNFDILENT
;
A
#
# COMPACT_ATOMS: atom_id res chain seq x y z
N MET A 1 -33.19 46.83 -2.44
CA MET A 1 -33.94 45.57 -2.68
C MET A 1 -32.90 44.50 -2.97
N ALA A 2 -32.52 43.78 -1.91
CA ALA A 2 -32.71 42.33 -1.76
C ALA A 2 -31.65 41.53 -2.55
N LYS A 3 -30.47 41.31 -1.95
CA LYS A 3 -30.10 40.07 -1.24
C LYS A 3 -30.36 38.81 -2.10
N LYS A 4 -29.29 38.26 -2.69
CA LYS A 4 -29.12 36.81 -2.85
C LYS A 4 -27.62 36.50 -3.00
N LYS A 5 -26.93 36.59 -1.88
CA LYS A 5 -25.55 36.12 -1.68
C LYS A 5 -25.65 35.09 -0.57
N GLU A 6 -25.96 33.86 -0.95
CA GLU A 6 -26.22 32.66 -0.12
C GLU A 6 -26.83 31.67 -1.13
N GLU A 7 -26.33 30.48 -1.43
CA GLU A 7 -25.24 29.65 -0.93
C GLU A 7 -24.77 28.84 -2.14
N ILE A 8 -23.48 28.90 -2.48
CA ILE A 8 -22.86 27.83 -3.25
C ILE A 8 -22.30 26.94 -2.16
N VAL A 9 -23.11 25.97 -1.72
CA VAL A 9 -22.67 24.95 -0.79
C VAL A 9 -21.67 24.09 -1.56
N GLU A 10 -20.39 24.38 -1.35
CA GLU A 10 -19.29 23.49 -1.65
C GLU A 10 -19.55 22.19 -0.89
N GLN A 11 -20.10 21.20 -1.60
CA GLN A 11 -20.10 19.82 -1.14
C GLN A 11 -18.65 19.35 -1.26
N GLU A 12 -17.87 19.62 -0.22
CA GLU A 12 -16.72 18.81 0.12
C GLU A 12 -17.25 17.41 0.43
N GLU A 13 -17.32 16.56 -0.59
CA GLU A 13 -17.36 15.12 -0.38
C GLU A 13 -16.08 14.78 0.40
N ALA A 14 -16.23 14.68 1.72
CA ALA A 14 -15.31 13.94 2.56
C ALA A 14 -15.36 12.50 2.04
N ILE A 15 -14.45 12.19 1.12
CA ILE A 15 -14.09 10.82 0.78
C ILE A 15 -13.47 10.27 2.06
N GLU A 16 -14.30 9.69 2.92
CA GLU A 16 -13.81 8.86 4.00
C GLU A 16 -12.88 7.84 3.33
N PRO A 17 -11.62 7.69 3.78
CA PRO A 17 -10.75 6.68 3.20
C PRO A 17 -11.44 5.34 3.48
N GLU A 18 -12.10 4.79 2.47
CA GLU A 18 -12.53 3.40 2.47
C GLU A 18 -11.28 2.63 2.85
N GLU A 19 -11.26 2.07 4.07
CA GLU A 19 -10.14 1.26 4.51
C GLU A 19 -10.10 0.09 3.52
N GLU A 20 -9.20 0.17 2.53
CA GLU A 20 -8.99 -0.92 1.60
C GLU A 20 -8.74 -2.17 2.44
N ILE A 21 -9.67 -3.12 2.37
CA ILE A 21 -9.55 -4.40 3.07
C ILE A 21 -8.44 -5.16 2.35
N ILE A 22 -7.21 -5.00 2.85
CA ILE A 22 -6.02 -5.66 2.34
C ILE A 22 -6.03 -7.09 2.88
N ASP A 23 -6.56 -8.04 2.11
CA ASP A 23 -6.44 -9.48 2.37
C ASP A 23 -5.59 -10.13 1.27
N PRO A 24 -4.24 -10.02 1.35
CA PRO A 24 -3.38 -10.59 0.33
C PRO A 24 -3.41 -12.13 0.42
N PRO A 25 -3.29 -12.82 -0.73
CA PRO A 25 -3.30 -14.27 -0.74
C PRO A 25 -2.12 -14.86 0.05
N ASP A 26 -2.30 -16.06 0.59
CA ASP A 26 -1.23 -16.73 1.33
C ASP A 26 -0.10 -17.18 0.38
N ILE A 27 1.14 -17.04 0.84
CA ILE A 27 2.33 -17.41 0.07
C ILE A 27 2.66 -18.88 0.35
N ASP A 28 2.35 -19.75 -0.61
CA ASP A 28 2.53 -21.20 -0.55
C ASP A 28 4.00 -21.65 -0.58
N SER A 29 4.88 -20.90 -1.25
CA SER A 29 6.26 -21.31 -1.54
C SER A 29 7.31 -20.33 -1.01
N LYS A 30 8.36 -20.88 -0.40
CA LYS A 30 9.55 -20.11 0.04
C LYS A 30 10.18 -19.31 -1.10
N TYR A 31 10.19 -19.87 -2.32
CA TYR A 31 10.74 -19.18 -3.48
C TYR A 31 9.87 -18.01 -3.93
N ARG A 32 8.54 -18.14 -3.85
CA ARG A 32 7.62 -17.03 -4.14
C ARG A 32 7.80 -15.88 -3.16
N MET A 33 7.95 -16.19 -1.87
CA MET A 33 8.27 -15.18 -0.86
C MET A 33 9.53 -14.39 -1.23
N ILE A 34 10.61 -15.07 -1.65
CA ILE A 34 11.86 -14.40 -2.04
C ILE A 34 11.66 -13.48 -3.24
N ILE A 35 10.93 -13.93 -4.27
CA ILE A 35 10.68 -13.14 -5.49
C ILE A 35 9.83 -11.91 -5.16
N LEU A 36 8.75 -12.09 -4.40
CA LEU A 36 7.86 -11.01 -3.97
C LEU A 36 8.60 -9.98 -3.10
N ALA A 37 9.38 -10.45 -2.11
CA ALA A 37 10.21 -9.59 -1.28
C ALA A 37 11.27 -8.83 -2.09
N ALA A 38 11.89 -9.46 -3.09
CA ALA A 38 12.85 -8.80 -3.98
C ALA A 38 12.18 -7.72 -4.84
N GLN A 39 11.01 -8.02 -5.43
CA GLN A 39 10.24 -7.07 -6.21
C GLN A 39 9.79 -5.87 -5.36
N ARG A 40 9.31 -6.12 -4.14
CA ARG A 40 8.92 -5.06 -3.22
C ARG A 40 10.13 -4.23 -2.76
N SER A 41 11.26 -4.86 -2.44
CA SER A 41 12.50 -4.15 -2.15
C SER A 41 12.94 -3.24 -3.30
N LYS A 42 12.76 -3.66 -4.55
CA LYS A 42 13.04 -2.83 -5.74
C LYS A 42 12.12 -1.60 -5.82
N GLN A 43 10.85 -1.74 -5.43
CA GLN A 43 9.92 -0.60 -5.34
C GLN A 43 10.38 0.40 -4.28
N LEU A 44 10.74 -0.08 -3.08
CA LEU A 44 11.24 0.75 -1.98
C LEU A 44 12.53 1.50 -2.36
N GLN A 45 13.45 0.84 -3.07
CA GLN A 45 14.66 1.49 -3.60
C GLN A 45 14.35 2.59 -4.63
N ARG A 46 13.22 2.49 -5.33
CA ARG A 46 12.74 3.52 -6.28
C ARG A 46 11.97 4.66 -5.61
N GLY A 47 11.90 4.67 -4.28
CA GLY A 47 11.20 5.71 -3.52
C GLY A 47 9.74 5.40 -3.22
N ALA A 48 9.29 4.15 -3.36
CA ALA A 48 7.97 3.77 -2.87
C ALA A 48 7.88 3.94 -1.35
N ASN A 49 6.71 4.38 -0.87
CA ASN A 49 6.48 4.54 0.56
C ASN A 49 6.36 3.16 1.23
N PRO A 50 7.06 2.95 2.36
CA PRO A 50 6.80 1.81 3.23
C PRO A 50 5.37 1.84 3.76
N ARG A 51 4.75 0.66 3.83
CA ARG A 51 3.44 0.44 4.47
C ARG A 51 3.57 0.09 5.95
N VAL A 52 4.80 -0.13 6.42
CA VAL A 52 5.15 -0.32 7.84
C VAL A 52 5.78 0.96 8.38
N GLY A 53 5.65 1.20 9.69
CA GLY A 53 6.24 2.36 10.37
C GLY A 53 7.78 2.33 10.52
N MET A 54 8.49 1.76 9.55
CA MET A 54 9.96 1.74 9.51
C MET A 54 10.48 2.88 8.67
N ASP A 55 11.53 3.55 9.15
CA ASP A 55 12.20 4.61 8.39
C ASP A 55 13.01 4.01 7.21
N PRO A 56 12.66 4.34 5.95
CA PRO A 56 13.34 3.82 4.77
C PRO A 56 14.77 4.34 4.58
N ARG A 57 15.18 5.42 5.28
CA ARG A 57 16.57 5.92 5.24
C ARG A 57 17.50 5.15 6.17
N LYS A 58 16.97 4.58 7.24
CA LYS A 58 17.74 3.88 8.28
C LYS A 58 17.69 2.36 8.15
N THR A 59 16.68 1.85 7.46
CA THR A 59 16.43 0.41 7.34
C THR A 59 16.71 -0.07 5.93
N LYS A 60 17.35 -1.24 5.80
CA LYS A 60 17.52 -1.88 4.50
C LYS A 60 16.16 -2.16 3.85
N PRO A 61 15.95 -1.83 2.56
CA PRO A 61 14.68 -2.05 1.86
C PRO A 61 14.17 -3.49 1.91
N THR A 62 15.08 -4.47 1.87
CA THR A 62 14.73 -5.89 2.00
C THR A 62 14.11 -6.24 3.35
N ARG A 63 14.56 -5.60 4.44
CA ARG A 63 14.00 -5.83 5.78
C ARG A 63 12.62 -5.18 5.94
N ILE A 64 12.42 -4.03 5.30
CA ILE A 64 11.10 -3.39 5.22
C ILE A 64 10.14 -4.30 4.46
N ALA A 65 10.53 -4.77 3.26
CA ALA A 65 9.70 -5.66 2.45
C ALA A 65 9.29 -6.93 3.21
N MET A 66 10.23 -7.61 3.86
CA MET A 66 9.92 -8.80 4.68
C MET A 66 8.91 -8.50 5.78
N LYS A 67 9.07 -7.38 6.49
CA LYS A 67 8.13 -6.97 7.54
C LYS A 67 6.75 -6.62 6.97
N GLU A 68 6.68 -6.00 5.80
CA GLU A 68 5.40 -5.73 5.14
C GLU A 68 4.68 -7.03 4.75
N PHE A 69 5.40 -8.07 4.33
CA PHE A 69 4.81 -9.40 4.07
C PHE A 69 4.40 -10.12 5.37
N GLU A 70 5.19 -10.02 6.44
CA GLU A 70 4.84 -10.56 7.77
C GLU A 70 3.56 -9.91 8.33
N GLU A 71 3.38 -8.61 8.12
CA GLU A 71 2.19 -7.86 8.54
C GLU A 71 1.02 -7.92 7.52
N LYS A 72 1.14 -8.73 6.45
CA LYS A 72 0.14 -8.82 5.36
C LYS A 72 -0.27 -7.47 4.77
N LYS A 73 0.67 -6.52 4.65
CA LYS A 73 0.41 -5.16 4.15
C LYS A 73 0.69 -4.97 2.66
N VAL A 74 1.25 -5.96 1.97
CA VAL A 74 1.58 -5.87 0.54
C VAL A 74 0.53 -6.61 -0.27
N ASN A 75 -0.11 -5.92 -1.21
CA ASN A 75 -1.05 -6.52 -2.15
C ASN A 75 -0.29 -7.13 -3.32
N PHE A 76 -0.65 -8.35 -3.71
CA PHE A 76 -0.11 -9.01 -4.90
C PHE A 76 -1.10 -10.06 -5.39
N ASP A 77 -1.10 -10.28 -6.70
CA ASP A 77 -1.88 -11.33 -7.34
C ASP A 77 -0.96 -12.41 -7.87
N ILE A 78 -1.39 -13.66 -7.75
CA ILE A 78 -0.68 -14.82 -8.29
C ILE A 78 -1.37 -15.16 -9.62
N LEU A 79 -0.66 -14.94 -10.72
CA LEU A 79 -1.11 -15.38 -12.04
C LEU A 79 -0.79 -16.88 -12.18
N GLU A 80 -1.82 -17.71 -12.31
CA GLU A 80 -1.65 -19.12 -12.66
C GLU A 80 -1.42 -19.24 -14.16
N ASN A 81 -0.27 -19.78 -14.57
CA ASN A 81 -0.05 -20.12 -15.97
C ASN A 81 -0.84 -21.39 -16.29
N THR A 82 -1.93 -21.23 -17.03
CA THR A 82 -2.76 -22.33 -17.56
C THR A 82 -2.14 -23.00 -18.77
#